data_AF-A0A8S2VTW7-F1
#
_entry.id   AF-A0A8S2VTW7-F1
#
_cell.length_a   1.000
_cell.length_b   1.000
_cell.length_c   1.000
_cell.angle_alpha   90.00
_cell.angle_beta   90.00
_cell.angle_gamma   90.00
#
_symmetry.space_group_name_H-M   'P 1'
#
loop_
_entity.id
_entity.type
_entity.pdbx_description
1 polymer ?
#
loop_
_entity_poly.entity_id
_entity_poly.type
_entity_poly.pdbx_seq_one_letter_code
_entity_poly.pdbx_strand_id
1 'polypeptide(L)' 'MLYEYFFIFRVDLGQTKKTLAEIQTWVSQKSTTNFRGHQYDLLDWNCNNFSDEFTKYLLNSTTS' A
#
# COMPACT_ATOMS: atom_id res chain seq x y z
N MET A 1 19.24 -28.53 6.53
CA MET A 1 18.14 -27.88 7.27
C MET A 1 18.64 -26.52 7.73
N LEU A 2 18.26 -25.45 7.04
CA LEU A 2 18.47 -24.07 7.48
C LEU A 2 17.07 -23.51 7.76
N TYR A 3 16.74 -23.33 9.02
CA TYR A 3 15.52 -22.65 9.43
C TYR A 3 15.76 -21.15 9.26
N GLU A 4 15.32 -20.58 8.14
CA GLU A 4 15.28 -19.12 8.00
C GLU A 4 14.10 -18.60 8.83
N TYR A 5 14.41 -18.04 10.00
CA TYR A 5 13.48 -17.23 10.77
C TYR A 5 13.32 -15.88 10.05
N PHE A 6 12.38 -15.82 9.10
CA PHE A 6 11.88 -14.53 8.63
C PHE A 6 11.08 -13.89 9.76
N PHE A 7 11.71 -12.97 10.50
CA PHE A 7 11.00 -12.04 11.37
C PHE A 7 10.21 -11.06 10.48
N ILE A 8 9.00 -11.44 10.09
CA ILE A 8 8.06 -10.52 9.44
C ILE A 8 7.58 -9.56 10.53
N PHE A 9 8.08 -8.33 10.50
CA PHE A 9 7.65 -7.28 11.40
C PHE A 9 6.24 -6.80 11.02
N ARG A 10 5.31 -6.84 11.98
CA ARG A 10 4.02 -6.14 11.87
C ARG A 10 4.20 -4.75 12.45
N VAL A 11 3.87 -3.74 11.65
CA VAL A 11 3.91 -2.33 12.06
C VAL A 11 2.47 -1.84 12.19
N ASP A 12 2.13 -1.24 13.33
CA ASP A 12 0.87 -0.53 13.51
C ASP A 12 1.00 0.87 12.87
N LEU A 13 0.17 1.13 11.85
CA LEU A 13 0.14 2.39 11.12
C LEU A 13 -0.99 3.32 11.59
N GLY A 14 -1.84 2.86 12.50
CA GLY A 14 -3.00 3.60 13.01
C GLY A 14 -4.35 3.07 12.51
N GLN A 15 -5.39 3.87 12.73
CA GLN A 15 -6.78 3.49 12.43
C GLN A 15 -7.37 4.35 11.31
N THR A 16 -8.14 3.71 10.42
CA THR A 16 -8.85 4.40 9.34
C THR A 16 -10.34 4.54 9.65
N LYS A 17 -10.94 5.63 9.16
CA LYS A 17 -12.39 5.81 9.11
C LYS A 17 -12.98 5.43 7.74
N LYS A 18 -12.15 5.04 6.77
CA LYS A 18 -12.60 4.63 5.44
C LYS A 18 -13.39 3.33 5.54
N THR A 19 -14.54 3.30 4.88
CA THR A 19 -15.34 2.10 4.71
C THR A 19 -14.69 1.14 3.71
N LEU A 20 -15.13 -0.13 3.73
CA LEU A 20 -14.68 -1.11 2.75
C LEU A 20 -14.98 -0.68 1.31
N ALA A 21 -16.14 -0.06 1.06
CA ALA A 21 -16.52 0.40 -0.26
C ALA A 21 -15.62 1.52 -0.78
N GLU A 22 -15.23 2.46 0.09
CA GLU A 22 -14.27 3.51 -0.23
C GLU A 22 -12.89 2.92 -0.59
N ILE A 23 -12.43 1.94 0.19
CA ILE A 23 -11.17 1.23 -0.06
C ILE A 23 -11.19 0.51 -1.41
N GLN A 24 -12.25 -0.26 -1.69
CA GLN A 24 -12.41 -0.97 -2.96
C GLN A 24 -12.44 -0.01 -4.15
N THR A 25 -13.12 1.13 -3.99
CA THR A 25 -13.19 2.18 -5.01
C THR A 25 -11.79 2.75 -5.28
N TRP A 26 -11.03 3.09 -4.23
CA TRP A 26 -9.68 3.63 -4.37
C TRP A 26 -8.74 2.63 -5.05
N VAL A 27 -8.74 1.37 -4.62
CA VAL A 27 -7.90 0.32 -5.22
C VAL A 27 -8.24 0.11 -6.71
N SER A 28 -9.53 0.10 -7.05
CA SER A 28 -9.99 -0.05 -8.43
C SER A 28 -9.61 1.15 -9.32
N GLN A 29 -9.62 2.36 -8.76
CA GLN A 29 -9.16 3.55 -9.47
C GLN A 29 -7.63 3.51 -9.68
N LYS A 30 -6.87 3.10 -8.66
CA LYS A 30 -5.41 3.03 -8.73
C LYS A 30 -4.93 1.95 -9.69
N SER A 31 -5.60 0.80 -9.76
CA SER A 31 -5.27 -0.28 -10.69
C SER A 31 -5.48 0.07 -12.17
N THR A 32 -6.18 1.17 -12.47
CA THR A 32 -6.42 1.66 -13.84
C THR A 32 -5.64 2.93 -14.17
N THR A 33 -5.16 3.68 -13.18
CA THR A 33 -4.50 4.98 -13.37
C THR A 33 -2.98 4.89 -13.24
N ASN A 34 -2.45 4.50 -12.08
CA ASN A 34 -1.03 4.59 -11.79
C ASN A 34 -0.41 3.37 -11.08
N PHE A 35 -1.15 2.31 -10.77
CA PHE A 35 -0.60 1.04 -10.26
C PHE A 35 -0.98 -0.13 -11.16
N ARG A 36 -0.72 0.03 -12.47
CA ARG A 36 -0.93 -1.03 -13.47
C ARG A 36 0.30 -1.95 -13.49
N GLY A 37 0.10 -3.24 -13.75
CA GLY A 37 1.20 -4.22 -13.69
C GLY A 37 2.42 -3.89 -14.57
N HIS A 38 2.22 -3.26 -15.74
CA HIS A 38 3.32 -2.85 -16.64
C HIS A 38 4.07 -1.59 -16.18
N GLN A 39 3.58 -0.89 -15.16
CA GLN A 39 4.25 0.26 -14.54
C GLN A 39 5.15 -0.17 -13.38
N TYR A 40 5.12 -1.45 -12.97
CA TYR A 40 5.93 -1.92 -11.85
C TYR A 40 7.41 -1.75 -12.18
N ASP A 41 8.11 -1.07 -11.27
CA ASP A 41 9.56 -0.95 -11.29
C ASP A 41 10.10 -1.30 -9.90
N LEU A 42 11.15 -2.12 -9.86
CA LEU A 42 11.68 -2.64 -8.60
C LEU A 42 12.26 -1.53 -7.72
N LEU A 43 12.84 -0.48 -8.31
CA LEU A 43 13.51 0.59 -7.60
C LEU A 43 12.56 1.75 -7.31
N ASP A 44 11.76 2.14 -8.30
CA ASP A 44 11.04 3.41 -8.28
C ASP A 44 9.51 3.28 -8.18
N TRP A 45 8.94 2.10 -8.47
CA TRP A 45 7.49 1.92 -8.52
C TRP A 45 7.03 0.51 -8.13
N ASN A 46 7.29 0.15 -6.87
CA ASN A 46 7.07 -1.19 -6.34
C ASN A 46 5.94 -1.23 -5.29
N CYS A 47 5.84 -2.36 -4.58
CA CYS A 47 4.84 -2.58 -3.53
C CYS A 47 4.93 -1.61 -2.36
N ASN A 48 6.12 -1.07 -2.06
CA ASN A 48 6.31 -0.09 -0.99
C ASN A 48 5.72 1.27 -1.39
N ASN A 49 5.86 1.69 -2.65
CA ASN A 49 5.21 2.90 -3.17
C ASN A 49 3.69 2.80 -3.09
N PHE A 50 3.13 1.63 -3.45
CA PHE A 50 1.69 1.38 -3.31
C PHE A 50 1.27 1.45 -1.83
N SER A 51 2.01 0.79 -0.95
CA SER A 51 1.70 0.74 0.49
C SER A 51 1.77 2.12 1.14
N ASP A 52 2.72 2.96 0.72
CA ASP A 52 2.85 4.36 1.17
C ASP A 52 1.65 5.21 0.72
N GLU A 53 1.30 5.21 -0.58
CA GLU A 53 0.12 5.94 -1.07
C GLU A 53 -1.18 5.44 -0.42
N PHE A 54 -1.32 4.13 -0.26
CA PHE A 54 -2.50 3.53 0.33
C PHE A 54 -2.64 3.91 1.81
N THR A 55 -1.55 3.86 2.57
CA THR A 55 -1.53 4.29 3.98
C THR A 55 -1.91 5.77 4.11
N LYS A 56 -1.35 6.64 3.26
CA LYS A 56 -1.71 8.07 3.23
C LYS A 56 -3.20 8.30 2.99
N TYR A 57 -3.78 7.56 2.04
CA TYR A 57 -5.22 7.60 1.78
C TYR A 57 -6.06 7.13 2.97
N LEU A 58 -5.66 6.03 3.62
CA LEU A 58 -6.38 5.46 4.76
C LEU A 58 -6.37 6.39 5.97
N LEU A 59 -5.24 7.06 6.23
CA LEU A 59 -5.06 7.91 7.41
C LEU A 59 -5.45 9.37 7.18
N ASN A 60 -5.79 9.74 5.95
CA ASN A 60 -5.90 11.14 5.49
C ASN A 60 -4.63 11.97 5.83
N SER A 61 -3.46 11.33 5.93
CA SER A 61 -2.22 12.05 6.20
C SER A 61 -1.74 12.68 4.90
N THR A 62 -1.79 14.01 4.82
CA THR A 62 -0.94 14.76 3.89
C THR A 62 0.47 14.69 4.47
N THR A 63 1.41 14.04 3.79
CA THR A 63 2.83 14.12 4.18
C THR A 63 3.22 15.59 4.24
N SER A 64 3.69 16.04 5.43
CA SER A 64 4.56 17.21 5.53
C SER A 64 5.91 16.91 4.89
#